data_AF-A0A2V1NLX4-F1
#
_entry.id   AF-A0A2V1NLX4-F1
#
_cell.length_a   1.000
_cell.length_b   1.000
_cell.length_c   1.000
_cell.angle_alpha   90.00
_cell.angle_beta   90.00
_cell.angle_gamma   90.00
#
_symmetry.space_group_name_H-M   'P 1'
#
loop_
_entity.id
_entity.type
_entity.pdbx_description
1 polymer ?
#
loop_
_entity_poly.entity_id
_entity_poly.type
_entity_poly.pdbx_seq_one_letter_code
_entity_poly.pdbx_strand_id
1 'polypeptide(L)'
;MLRSVGQREVTDEDPRVTELRTAVSRLRRELAAHPAEFPDRGIAEDELAALAAMTDHGTPEIPRLRTSLLALAGAIGSVSALARGLAEVRAAVELFGGPGRR
;
A
#
# COMPACT_ATOMS: atom_id res chain seq x y z
N MET A 1 14.75 -15.75 42.50
CA MET A 1 15.71 -15.43 41.41
C MET A 1 15.48 -16.49 40.35
N LEU A 2 15.10 -16.24 39.08
CA LEU A 2 15.47 -15.20 38.14
C LEU A 2 14.28 -14.84 37.23
N ARG A 3 14.09 -13.54 36.99
CA ARG A 3 13.33 -12.96 35.88
C ARG A 3 13.96 -13.42 34.55
N SER A 4 13.14 -13.88 33.62
CA SER A 4 13.43 -13.82 32.18
C SER A 4 12.35 -12.90 31.58
N VAL A 5 12.52 -11.58 31.72
CA VAL A 5 13.12 -10.67 30.73
C VAL A 5 12.39 -10.76 29.38
N GLY A 6 11.39 -9.88 29.26
CA GLY A 6 10.98 -9.16 28.06
C GLY A 6 11.10 -9.90 26.73
N GLN A 7 10.03 -10.61 26.36
CA GLN A 7 9.72 -10.76 24.95
C GLN A 7 9.57 -9.35 24.38
N ARG A 8 10.58 -9.01 23.58
CA ARG A 8 10.80 -7.75 22.89
C ARG A 8 9.49 -7.23 22.31
N GLU A 9 9.13 -6.00 22.65
CA GLU A 9 8.11 -5.20 21.95
C GLU A 9 8.36 -5.31 20.44
N VAL A 10 7.63 -6.20 19.79
CA VAL A 10 7.28 -6.03 18.38
C VAL A 10 6.45 -4.77 18.42
N THR A 11 6.97 -3.70 17.84
CA THR A 11 6.28 -2.42 17.72
C THR A 11 4.79 -2.67 17.49
N ASP A 12 3.94 -1.98 18.24
CA ASP A 12 2.47 -1.95 18.20
C ASP A 12 1.91 -1.49 16.83
N GLU A 13 2.65 -1.74 15.75
CA GLU A 13 2.33 -1.40 14.38
C GLU A 13 1.48 -2.53 13.80
N ASP A 14 0.27 -2.18 13.39
CA ASP A 14 -0.71 -3.09 12.82
C ASP A 14 -0.07 -3.88 11.65
N PRO A 15 -0.12 -5.23 11.66
CA PRO A 15 0.45 -6.04 10.58
C PRO A 15 -0.13 -5.68 9.20
N ARG A 16 -1.37 -5.19 9.14
CA ARG A 16 -2.00 -4.72 7.90
C ARG A 16 -1.32 -3.46 7.34
N VAL A 17 -0.85 -2.58 8.23
CA VAL A 17 -0.09 -1.37 7.84
C VAL A 17 1.28 -1.76 7.30
N THR A 18 1.94 -2.72 7.94
CA THR A 18 3.24 -3.25 7.46
C THR A 18 3.12 -3.90 6.08
N GLU A 19 2.05 -4.69 5.86
CA GLU A 19 1.78 -5.34 4.58
C GLU A 19 1.49 -4.31 3.48
N LEU A 20 0.64 -3.32 3.76
CA LEU A 20 0.34 -2.24 2.82
C LEU A 20 1.59 -1.43 2.48
N ARG A 21 2.41 -1.07 3.47
CA ARG A 21 3.67 -0.34 3.27
C ARG A 21 4.63 -1.12 2.37
N THR A 22 4.70 -2.44 2.55
CA THR A 22 5.54 -3.33 1.73
C THR A 22 5.04 -3.37 0.28
N ALA A 23 3.74 -3.56 0.06
CA ALA A 23 3.14 -3.58 -1.27
C ALA A 23 3.32 -2.23 -2.01
N VAL A 24 3.08 -1.11 -1.32
CA VAL A 24 3.28 0.25 -1.85
C VAL A 24 4.75 0.47 -2.23
N SER A 25 5.69 0.09 -1.36
CA SER A 25 7.12 0.23 -1.62
C SER A 25 7.58 -0.56 -2.84
N ARG A 26 7.01 -1.75 -3.04
CA ARG A 26 7.27 -2.58 -4.23
C ARG A 26 6.72 -1.93 -5.49
N LEU A 27 5.46 -1.52 -5.49
CA LEU A 27 4.83 -0.89 -6.65
C LEU A 27 5.55 0.41 -7.05
N ARG A 28 6.06 1.19 -6.08
CA ARG A 28 6.92 2.36 -6.36
C ARG A 28 8.20 1.98 -7.09
N ARG A 29 8.85 0.87 -6.72
CA ARG A 29 10.05 0.38 -7.41
C ARG A 29 9.73 -0.11 -8.82
N GLU A 30 8.62 -0.82 -8.99
CA GLU A 30 8.15 -1.28 -10.29
C GLU A 30 7.83 -0.09 -11.20
N LEU A 31 7.18 0.96 -10.68
CA LEU A 31 6.89 2.20 -11.40
C LEU A 31 8.16 2.98 -11.75
N ALA A 32 9.11 3.11 -10.83
CA ALA A 32 10.39 3.78 -11.07
C ALA A 32 11.26 3.03 -12.11
N ALA A 33 11.19 1.71 -12.13
CA ALA A 33 11.86 0.87 -13.11
C ALA A 33 11.12 0.80 -14.45
N HIS A 34 9.88 1.30 -14.54
CA HIS A 34 9.09 1.25 -15.76
C HIS A 34 9.57 2.32 -16.75
N PRO A 35 10.10 1.93 -17.93
CA PRO A 35 10.68 2.88 -18.87
C PRO A 35 9.62 3.65 -19.67
N ALA A 36 8.37 3.19 -19.71
CA ALA A 36 7.33 3.87 -20.46
C ALA A 36 6.74 5.02 -19.66
N GLU A 37 6.71 6.20 -20.26
CA GLU A 37 5.89 7.32 -19.79
C GLU A 37 4.45 7.07 -20.26
N PHE A 38 3.53 6.96 -19.30
CA PHE A 38 2.10 6.90 -19.58
C PHE A 38 1.43 8.21 -19.13
N PRO A 39 0.28 8.60 -19.72
CA PRO A 39 -0.31 9.93 -19.56
C PRO A 39 -0.51 10.34 -18.10
N ASP A 40 -0.89 9.39 -17.25
CA ASP A 40 -1.23 9.62 -15.85
C ASP A 40 -0.12 9.19 -14.88
N ARG A 41 1.14 9.09 -15.34
CA ARG A 41 2.26 8.66 -14.49
C ARG A 41 2.45 9.54 -13.26
N GLY A 42 2.38 10.86 -13.41
CA GLY A 42 2.50 11.78 -12.27
C GLY A 42 1.40 11.56 -11.23
N ILE A 43 0.15 11.34 -11.68
CA ILE A 43 -0.98 11.03 -10.81
C ILE A 43 -0.73 9.71 -10.06
N ALA A 44 -0.25 8.68 -10.75
CA ALA A 44 0.07 7.40 -10.11
C ALA A 44 1.19 7.53 -9.05
N GLU A 45 2.21 8.32 -9.32
CA GLU A 45 3.30 8.60 -8.36
C GLU A 45 2.80 9.37 -7.14
N ASP A 46 1.97 10.39 -7.33
CA ASP A 46 1.36 11.19 -6.26
C ASP A 46 0.44 10.34 -5.36
N GLU A 47 -0.44 9.51 -5.95
CA GLU A 47 -1.31 8.61 -5.18
C GLU A 47 -0.51 7.56 -4.41
N LEU A 48 0.58 7.03 -5.00
CA LEU A 48 1.50 6.13 -4.29
C LEU A 48 2.21 6.81 -3.12
N ALA A 49 2.58 8.09 -3.27
CA ALA A 49 3.15 8.87 -2.19
C ALA A 49 2.12 9.12 -1.07
N ALA A 50 0.85 9.39 -1.43
CA ALA A 50 -0.23 9.54 -0.47
C ALA A 50 -0.50 8.24 0.31
N LEU A 51 -0.52 7.09 -0.37
CA LEU A 51 -0.63 5.77 0.28
C LEU A 51 0.54 5.52 1.23
N ALA A 52 1.77 5.83 0.82
CA ALA A 52 2.95 5.68 1.67
C ALA A 52 2.85 6.57 2.93
N ALA A 53 2.47 7.83 2.78
CA ALA A 53 2.28 8.75 3.90
C ALA A 53 1.21 8.25 4.88
N MET A 54 0.08 7.76 4.38
CA MET A 54 -0.97 7.18 5.23
C MET A 54 -0.50 5.97 6.04
N THR A 55 0.39 5.14 5.48
CA THR A 55 0.98 4.02 6.23
C THR A 55 2.07 4.45 7.21
N ASP A 56 2.72 5.60 7.00
CA ASP A 56 3.78 6.09 7.89
C ASP A 56 3.20 6.63 9.21
N HIS A 57 2.00 7.22 9.16
CA HIS A 57 1.30 7.78 10.32
C HIS A 57 0.47 6.75 11.15
N GLY A 58 0.51 5.46 10.81
CA GLY A 58 0.01 4.37 11.65
C GLY A 58 -1.51 4.13 11.67
N THR A 59 -2.34 5.11 11.30
CA THR A 59 -3.81 4.94 11.24
C THR A 59 -4.39 5.40 9.89
N PRO A 60 -4.29 4.58 8.84
CA PRO A 60 -4.84 4.94 7.54
C PRO A 60 -6.39 4.87 7.56
N GLU A 61 -7.04 5.91 7.03
CA GLU A 61 -8.51 5.96 6.91
C GLU A 61 -9.00 5.09 5.74
N ILE A 62 -9.83 4.09 6.01
CA ILE A 62 -10.33 3.15 4.98
C ILE A 62 -10.98 3.84 3.77
N PRO A 63 -11.87 4.85 3.94
CA PRO A 63 -12.44 5.55 2.79
C PRO A 63 -11.37 6.24 1.94
N ARG A 64 -10.34 6.81 2.58
CA ARG A 64 -9.24 7.50 1.91
C ARG A 64 -8.32 6.53 1.18
N LEU A 65 -7.98 5.40 1.79
CA LEU A 65 -7.24 4.31 1.13
C LEU A 65 -7.96 3.83 -0.14
N ARG A 66 -9.29 3.65 -0.07
CA ARG A 66 -10.10 3.22 -1.21
C ARG A 66 -10.13 4.27 -2.32
N THR A 67 -10.29 5.54 -1.97
CA THR A 67 -10.26 6.63 -2.95
C THR A 67 -8.90 6.69 -3.67
N SER A 68 -7.79 6.68 -2.93
CA SER A 68 -6.46 6.67 -3.53
C SER A 68 -6.18 5.42 -4.36
N LEU A 69 -6.67 4.25 -3.94
CA LEU A 69 -6.55 3.02 -4.73
C LEU A 69 -7.32 3.11 -6.06
N LEU A 70 -8.51 3.69 -6.06
CA LEU A 70 -9.31 3.89 -7.27
C LEU A 70 -8.64 4.88 -8.22
N ALA A 71 -8.10 5.99 -7.70
CA ALA A 71 -7.34 6.95 -8.50
C ALA A 71 -6.08 6.32 -9.09
N LEU A 72 -5.32 5.57 -8.28
CA LEU A 72 -4.14 4.82 -8.71
C LEU A 72 -4.47 3.79 -9.80
N ALA A 73 -5.56 3.05 -9.65
CA ALA A 73 -6.01 2.07 -10.65
C ALA A 73 -6.44 2.74 -11.97
N GLY A 74 -7.08 3.91 -11.90
CA GLY A 74 -7.42 4.72 -13.07
C GLY A 74 -6.18 5.26 -13.79
N ALA A 75 -5.18 5.72 -13.04
CA ALA A 75 -3.94 6.27 -13.57
C ALA A 75 -3.00 5.20 -14.17
N ILE A 76 -2.88 4.04 -13.51
CA ILE A 76 -2.09 2.91 -14.03
C ILE A 76 -2.81 2.24 -15.23
N GLY A 77 -4.15 2.21 -15.23
CA GLY A 77 -4.94 1.64 -16.32
C GLY A 77 -4.59 0.18 -16.65
N SER A 78 -4.55 -0.14 -17.95
CA SER A 78 -4.24 -1.49 -18.48
C SER A 78 -2.74 -1.83 -18.54
N VAL A 79 -1.86 -1.09 -17.84
CA VAL A 79 -0.41 -1.36 -17.85
C VAL A 79 -0.13 -2.70 -17.17
N SER A 80 -0.02 -3.75 -17.98
CA SER A 80 0.08 -5.13 -17.49
C SER A 80 1.34 -5.38 -16.67
N ALA A 81 2.40 -4.60 -16.90
CA ALA A 81 3.65 -4.67 -16.12
C ALA A 81 3.47 -4.27 -14.65
N LEU A 82 2.49 -3.40 -14.34
CA LEU A 82 2.21 -2.92 -12.98
C LEU A 82 1.01 -3.63 -12.34
N ALA A 83 0.32 -4.48 -13.10
CA ALA A 83 -0.89 -5.17 -12.64
C ALA A 83 -0.63 -6.04 -11.41
N ARG A 84 0.56 -6.66 -11.31
CA ARG A 84 0.92 -7.48 -10.15
C ARG A 84 1.09 -6.62 -8.89
N GLY A 85 1.91 -5.58 -8.93
CA GLY A 85 2.10 -4.68 -7.79
C GLY A 85 0.79 -4.01 -7.37
N LEU A 86 -0.05 -3.62 -8.33
CA LEU A 86 -1.38 -3.06 -8.06
C LEU A 86 -2.33 -4.06 -7.38
N ALA A 87 -2.31 -5.32 -7.79
CA ALA A 87 -3.11 -6.37 -7.15
C ALA A 87 -2.66 -6.65 -5.70
N GLU A 88 -1.35 -6.62 -5.43
CA GLU A 88 -0.81 -6.75 -4.07
C GLU A 88 -1.24 -5.58 -3.17
N VAL A 89 -1.20 -4.33 -3.68
CA VAL A 89 -1.71 -3.16 -2.93
C VAL A 89 -3.21 -3.28 -2.66
N ARG A 90 -4.00 -3.72 -3.65
CA ARG A 90 -5.44 -3.94 -3.47
C ARG A 90 -5.73 -4.97 -2.39
N ALA A 91 -5.04 -6.11 -2.40
CA ALA A 91 -5.20 -7.15 -1.39
C ALA A 91 -4.89 -6.61 0.01
N ALA A 92 -3.81 -5.84 0.16
CA ALA A 92 -3.46 -5.22 1.43
C ALA A 92 -4.52 -4.20 1.91
N VAL A 93 -5.09 -3.39 1.01
CA VAL A 93 -6.20 -2.47 1.35
C VAL A 93 -7.46 -3.25 1.76
N GLU A 94 -7.74 -4.40 1.14
CA GLU A 94 -8.89 -5.25 1.48
C GLU A 94 -8.82 -5.79 2.93
N LEU A 95 -7.62 -5.99 3.50
CA LEU A 95 -7.43 -6.38 4.90
C LEU A 95 -7.99 -5.35 5.91
N PHE A 96 -8.08 -4.08 5.51
CA PHE A 96 -8.70 -3.05 6.35
C PHE A 96 -10.23 -3.09 6.28
N GLY A 97 -10.80 -3.66 5.21
CA GLY A 97 -12.25 -3.72 4.96
C GLY A 97 -13.00 -4.82 5.73
N GLY A 98 -12.28 -5.74 6.39
CA GLY A 98 -12.85 -6.90 7.07
C GLY A 98 -13.33 -8.00 6.11
N PRO A 99 -13.47 -9.27 6.58
CA PRO A 99 -13.91 -10.39 5.75
C PRO A 99 -15.41 -10.29 5.48
N GLY A 100 -15.86 -9.43 4.56
CA GLY A 100 -17.31 -9.29 4.37
C GLY A 100 -17.87 -8.29 3.38
N ARG A 101 -17.11 -7.76 2.42
CA ARG A 101 -17.72 -6.93 1.37
C ARG A 101 -17.26 -7.35 -0.02
N ARG A 102 -17.91 -8.42 -0.49
CA ARG A 102 -18.13 -8.68 -1.91
C ARG A 102 -19.30 -7.84 -2.40
#